data_AF-A0A4S2H4A7-F1
#
_entry.id   AF-A0A4S2H4A7-F1
#
_cell.length_a   1.000
_cell.length_b   1.000
_cell.length_c   1.000
_cell.angle_alpha   90.00
_cell.angle_beta   90.00
_cell.angle_gamma   90.00
#
_symmetry.space_group_name_H-M   'P 1'
#
loop_
_entity.id
_entity.type
_entity.pdbx_description
1 polymer ?
#
loop_
_entity_poly.entity_id
_entity_poly.type
_entity_poly.pdbx_seq_one_letter_code
_entity_poly.pdbx_strand_id
1 'polypeptide(L)'
;MAHDYSRGEMDISEQKHTFESFISISVFSAAVIGLVVLFLSMTFGTGLGWLTSFIITAIVGGVIGVLLKQGTAYWLTVAILGVITVIAGFIIVGFFGS
;
A
#
# COMPACT_ATOMS: atom_id res chain seq x y z
N MET A 1 11.63 46.83 -12.00
CA MET A 1 11.55 46.09 -13.27
C MET A 1 10.30 45.24 -13.18
N ALA A 2 9.18 45.72 -13.72
CA ALA A 2 7.98 44.89 -13.84
C ALA A 2 8.27 43.91 -14.98
N HIS A 3 8.49 42.64 -14.65
CA HIS A 3 8.61 41.60 -15.66
C HIS A 3 7.26 41.52 -16.38
N ASP A 4 7.24 41.67 -17.70
CA ASP A 4 6.05 41.45 -18.52
C ASP A 4 5.66 39.96 -18.38
N TYR A 5 4.84 39.67 -17.40
CA TYR A 5 4.28 38.35 -17.19
C TYR A 5 3.13 38.15 -18.17
N SER A 6 3.36 37.31 -19.18
CA SER A 6 2.28 36.85 -20.05
C SER A 6 1.47 35.79 -19.32
N ARG A 7 0.18 36.05 -19.14
CA ARG A 7 -0.73 35.12 -18.47
C ARG A 7 -0.69 33.76 -19.19
N GLY A 8 -0.34 32.71 -18.45
CA GLY A 8 -0.27 31.33 -18.96
C GLY A 8 1.14 30.84 -19.27
N GLU A 9 2.13 31.74 -19.29
CA GLU A 9 3.56 31.39 -19.46
C GLU A 9 4.27 31.20 -18.12
N MET A 10 3.52 31.07 -17.01
CA MET A 10 4.12 30.74 -15.72
C MET A 10 4.64 29.31 -15.77
N ASP A 11 5.90 29.11 -15.38
CA ASP A 11 6.41 27.76 -15.16
C ASP A 11 5.60 27.08 -14.05
N ILE A 12 4.97 25.96 -14.41
CA ILE A 12 4.17 25.12 -13.51
C ILE A 12 4.84 23.80 -13.16
N SER A 13 6.14 23.66 -13.45
CA SER A 13 6.90 22.43 -13.24
C SER A 13 6.80 21.93 -11.80
N GLU A 14 6.90 22.82 -10.82
CA GLU A 14 6.80 22.47 -9.39
C GLU A 14 5.40 22.00 -9.01
N GLN A 15 4.35 22.68 -9.48
CA GLN A 15 2.96 22.32 -9.17
C GLN A 15 2.58 21.00 -9.82
N LYS A 16 3.04 20.75 -11.06
CA LYS A 16 2.86 19.49 -11.76
C LYS A 16 3.57 18.35 -11.02
N HIS A 17 4.83 18.55 -10.63
CA HIS A 17 5.59 17.56 -9.86
C HIS A 17 4.94 17.26 -8.49
N THR A 18 4.42 18.28 -7.81
CA THR A 18 3.69 18.13 -6.55
C THR A 18 2.43 17.30 -6.74
N PHE A 19 1.65 17.56 -7.79
CA PHE A 19 0.44 16.80 -8.08
C PHE A 19 0.73 15.34 -8.45
N GLU A 20 1.74 15.09 -9.28
CA GLU A 20 2.18 13.73 -9.62
C GLU A 20 2.61 12.96 -8.37
N SER A 21 3.37 13.60 -7.47
CA SER A 21 3.77 13.02 -6.19
C SER A 21 2.58 12.74 -5.29
N PHE A 22 1.61 13.66 -5.20
CA PHE A 22 0.40 13.50 -4.41
C PHE A 22 -0.44 12.30 -4.88
N ILE A 23 -0.63 12.14 -6.19
CA ILE A 23 -1.35 10.99 -6.75
C ILE A 23 -0.59 9.70 -6.48
N SER A 24 0.72 9.68 -6.68
CA SER A 24 1.56 8.51 -6.40
C SER A 24 1.41 8.02 -4.96
N ILE A 25 1.52 8.94 -3.99
CA ILE A 25 1.33 8.64 -2.56
C ILE A 25 -0.10 8.19 -2.27
N SER A 26 -1.11 8.85 -2.86
CA SER A 26 -2.52 8.51 -2.64
C SER A 26 -2.84 7.09 -3.08
N VAL A 27 -2.36 6.67 -4.27
CA VAL A 27 -2.55 5.31 -4.79
C VAL A 27 -1.80 4.30 -3.93
N PHE A 28 -0.55 4.60 -3.56
CA PHE A 28 0.23 3.77 -2.63
C PHE A 28 -0.51 3.54 -1.30
N SER A 29 -0.98 4.62 -0.66
CA SER A 29 -1.67 4.55 0.64
C SER A 29 -3.00 3.80 0.53
N ALA A 30 -3.79 4.04 -0.51
CA ALA A 30 -5.04 3.34 -0.74
C ALA A 30 -4.83 1.83 -0.94
N ALA A 31 -3.80 1.44 -1.70
CA ALA A 31 -3.46 0.03 -1.91
C ALA A 31 -3.06 -0.65 -0.59
N VAL A 32 -2.18 -0.03 0.20
CA VAL A 32 -1.74 -0.59 1.49
C VAL A 32 -2.91 -0.74 2.46
N ILE A 33 -3.75 0.29 2.60
CA ILE A 33 -4.94 0.23 3.47
C ILE A 33 -5.88 -0.88 2.99
N GLY A 34 -6.12 -0.98 1.67
CA GLY A 34 -6.95 -2.04 1.09
C GLY A 34 -6.44 -3.45 1.44
N LEU A 35 -5.13 -3.68 1.39
CA LEU A 35 -4.54 -4.97 1.77
C LEU A 35 -4.71 -5.28 3.25
N VAL A 36 -4.54 -4.29 4.13
CA VAL A 36 -4.76 -4.47 5.57
C VAL A 36 -6.22 -4.84 5.84
N VAL A 37 -7.16 -4.11 5.25
CA VAL A 37 -8.59 -4.38 5.40
C VAL A 37 -8.94 -5.76 4.85
N LEU A 38 -8.39 -6.15 3.70
CA LEU A 38 -8.61 -7.47 3.11
C LEU A 38 -8.13 -8.59 4.06
N PHE A 39 -6.90 -8.51 4.55
CA PHE A 39 -6.35 -9.52 5.46
C PHE A 39 -7.20 -9.66 6.74
N LEU A 40 -7.57 -8.55 7.36
CA LEU A 40 -8.39 -8.54 8.57
C LEU A 40 -9.80 -9.09 8.30
N SER A 41 -10.40 -8.73 7.16
CA SER A 41 -11.73 -9.22 6.77
C SER A 41 -11.73 -10.72 6.55
N MET A 42 -10.69 -11.27 5.92
CA MET A 42 -10.59 -12.72 5.71
C MET A 42 -10.35 -13.46 7.03
N THR A 43 -9.41 -12.97 7.83
CA THR A 43 -9.01 -13.63 9.10
C THR A 43 -10.13 -13.59 10.14
N PHE A 44 -10.78 -12.45 10.34
CA PHE A 44 -11.76 -12.27 11.41
C PHE A 44 -13.21 -12.27 10.92
N GLY A 45 -13.47 -11.79 9.70
CA GLY A 45 -14.83 -11.71 9.15
C GLY A 45 -15.31 -13.00 8.53
N THR A 46 -14.44 -13.74 7.84
CA THR A 46 -14.81 -15.01 7.15
C THR A 46 -14.41 -16.27 7.91
N GLY A 47 -13.60 -16.14 8.97
CA GLY A 47 -13.10 -17.27 9.75
C GLY A 47 -12.04 -18.12 9.03
N LEU A 48 -11.42 -17.59 7.96
CA LEU A 48 -10.31 -18.27 7.30
C LEU A 48 -9.08 -18.26 8.21
N GLY A 49 -8.32 -19.36 8.21
CA GLY A 49 -7.06 -19.45 8.94
C GLY A 49 -6.10 -18.33 8.53
N TRP A 50 -5.42 -17.74 9.52
CA TRP A 50 -4.57 -16.57 9.32
C TRP A 50 -3.51 -16.77 8.22
N LEU A 51 -2.96 -17.99 8.09
CA LEU A 51 -1.94 -18.30 7.10
C LEU A 51 -2.52 -18.32 5.68
N THR A 52 -3.72 -18.87 5.50
CA THR A 52 -4.44 -18.85 4.21
C THR A 52 -4.80 -17.42 3.83
N SER A 53 -5.33 -16.63 4.76
CA SER A 53 -5.64 -15.21 4.57
C SER A 53 -4.39 -14.41 4.19
N PHE A 54 -3.24 -14.72 4.80
CA PHE A 54 -1.96 -14.09 4.50
C PHE A 54 -1.50 -14.40 3.07
N ILE A 55 -1.51 -15.66 2.65
CA ILE A 55 -1.09 -16.06 1.30
C ILE A 55 -1.97 -15.38 0.24
N ILE A 56 -3.29 -15.37 0.43
CA ILE A 56 -4.20 -14.72 -0.52
C ILE A 56 -3.92 -13.22 -0.58
N THR A 57 -3.78 -12.56 0.57
CA THR A 57 -3.48 -11.12 0.62
C THR A 57 -2.12 -10.81 -0.01
N ALA A 58 -1.11 -11.64 0.18
CA ALA A 58 0.21 -11.47 -0.42
C ALA A 58 0.16 -11.58 -1.95
N ILE A 59 -0.61 -12.53 -2.49
CA ILE A 59 -0.83 -12.66 -3.94
C ILE A 59 -1.55 -11.42 -4.47
N VAL A 60 -2.65 -11.00 -3.82
CA VAL A 60 -3.41 -9.80 -4.22
C VAL A 60 -2.53 -8.55 -4.17
N GLY A 61 -1.72 -8.38 -3.12
CA GLY A 61 -0.78 -7.28 -2.99
C GLY A 61 0.31 -7.30 -4.05
N GLY A 62 0.81 -8.47 -4.42
CA GLY A 62 1.74 -8.63 -5.54
C GLY A 62 1.11 -8.21 -6.87
N VAL A 63 -0.11 -8.68 -7.15
CA VAL A 63 -0.84 -8.32 -8.38
C VAL A 63 -1.12 -6.83 -8.44
N ILE A 64 -1.60 -6.21 -7.36
CA ILE A 64 -1.85 -4.76 -7.27
C ILE A 64 -0.55 -3.98 -7.49
N GLY A 65 0.55 -4.40 -6.86
CA GLY A 65 1.85 -3.75 -6.98
C GLY A 65 2.35 -3.70 -8.42
N VAL A 66 2.19 -4.81 -9.16
CA VAL A 66 2.58 -4.90 -10.57
C VAL A 66 1.64 -4.10 -11.47
N LEU A 67 0.33 -4.27 -11.32
CA LEU A 67 -0.67 -3.60 -12.17
C LEU A 67 -0.63 -2.08 -12.03
N LEU A 68 -0.43 -1.58 -10.81
CA LEU A 68 -0.34 -0.15 -10.53
C LEU A 68 1.09 0.41 -10.64
N LYS A 69 2.05 -0.40 -11.09
CA LYS A 69 3.48 -0.02 -11.25
C LYS A 69 4.05 0.67 -10.01
N GLN A 70 3.78 0.10 -8.84
CA GLN A 70 4.18 0.67 -7.57
C GLN A 70 5.72 0.67 -7.41
N GLY A 71 6.24 1.76 -6.83
CA GLY A 71 7.67 1.93 -6.58
C GLY A 71 8.21 1.11 -5.40
N THR A 72 9.52 1.19 -5.16
CA THR A 72 10.23 0.42 -4.12
C THR A 72 9.64 0.59 -2.72
N ALA A 73 9.16 1.80 -2.39
CA ALA A 73 8.55 2.07 -1.09
C ALA A 73 7.35 1.15 -0.80
N TYR A 74 6.52 0.88 -1.82
CA TYR A 74 5.39 -0.04 -1.70
C TYR A 74 5.83 -1.46 -1.34
N TRP A 75 6.78 -2.00 -2.11
CA TRP A 75 7.28 -3.35 -1.89
C TRP A 75 7.93 -3.51 -0.52
N LEU A 76 8.67 -2.50 -0.08
CA LEU A 76 9.25 -2.47 1.26
C LEU A 76 8.16 -2.48 2.35
N THR A 77 7.14 -1.63 2.22
CA THR A 77 6.02 -1.58 3.18
C THR A 77 5.28 -2.90 3.24
N VAL A 78 4.93 -3.50 2.09
CA VAL A 78 4.22 -4.79 2.05
C VAL A 78 5.09 -5.91 2.64
N ALA A 79 6.39 -5.93 2.35
CA ALA A 79 7.31 -6.91 2.93
C ALA A 79 7.39 -6.79 4.46
N ILE A 80 7.53 -5.56 4.99
CA ILE A 80 7.58 -5.31 6.43
C ILE A 80 6.25 -5.73 7.09
N LEU A 81 5.11 -5.32 6.53
CA LEU A 81 3.80 -5.74 7.02
C LEU A 81 3.62 -7.26 6.98
N GLY A 82 4.15 -7.91 5.94
CA GLY A 82 4.13 -9.36 5.83
C GLY A 82 4.94 -10.05 6.93
N VAL A 83 6.15 -9.58 7.20
CA VAL A 83 6.98 -10.09 8.29
C VAL A 83 6.28 -9.91 9.64
N ILE A 84 5.70 -8.74 9.90
CA ILE A 84 4.94 -8.46 11.14
C ILE A 84 3.76 -9.43 11.26
N THR A 85 3.02 -9.63 10.16
CA THR A 85 1.85 -10.53 10.14
C THR A 85 2.24 -11.97 10.44
N VAL A 86 3.35 -12.44 9.87
CA VAL A 86 3.87 -13.79 10.12
C VAL A 86 4.29 -13.95 11.58
N ILE A 87 5.03 -12.99 12.15
CA ILE A 87 5.44 -13.03 13.57
C ILE A 87 4.21 -13.04 14.48
N ALA A 88 3.25 -12.14 14.23
CA ALA A 88 2.02 -12.05 15.01
C ALA A 88 1.19 -13.34 14.92
N GLY A 89 1.05 -13.91 13.72
CA GLY A 89 0.34 -15.17 13.51
C GLY A 89 0.95 -16.32 14.29
N PHE A 90 2.28 -16.46 14.26
CA PHE A 90 2.97 -17.50 15.03
C PHE A 90 2.88 -17.30 16.55
N ILE A 91 2.92 -16.06 17.03
CA ILE A 91 2.69 -15.74 18.44
C ILE A 91 1.29 -16.21 18.84
N ILE A 92 0.25 -15.87 18.07
CA ILE A 92 -1.13 -16.26 18.38
C ILE A 92 -1.27 -17.79 18.42
N VAL A 93 -0.75 -18.50 17.42
CA VAL A 93 -0.78 -19.98 17.38
C VAL A 93 -0.04 -20.59 18.57
N GLY A 94 1.13 -20.04 18.93
CA GLY A 94 1.96 -20.54 20.03
C GLY A 94 1.35 -20.35 21.42
N PHE A 95 0.57 -19.27 21.64
CA PHE A 95 -0.04 -18.98 22.93
C PHE A 95 -1.48 -19.49 23.08
N PHE A 96 -2.27 -19.51 22.00
CA PHE A 96 -3.71 -19.74 22.06
C PHE A 96 -4.17 -21.04 21.38
N GLY A 97 -3.29 -21.73 20.63
CA GLY A 97 -3.69 -22.88 19.81
C GLY A 97 -4.49 -22.45 18.57
N SER A 98 -4.56 -23.34 17.56
CA SER A 98 -5.22 -23.08 16.26
C SER A 98 -6.73 -22.99 16.36
#